data_AF-A0A7J7JY41-F1
#
_entry.id   AF-A0A7J7JY41-F1
#
_cell.length_a   1.000
_cell.length_b   1.000
_cell.length_c   1.000
_cell.angle_alpha   90.00
_cell.angle_beta   90.00
_cell.angle_gamma   90.00
#
_symmetry.space_group_name_H-M   'P 1'
#
loop_
_entity.id
_entity.type
_entity.pdbx_description
1 polymer ?
#
loop_
_entity_poly.entity_id
_entity_poly.type
_entity_poly.pdbx_seq_one_letter_code
_entity_poly.pdbx_strand_id
1 'polypeptide(L)'
;MGTVVVASVTGTVVVASVTGTVVVASVTGTVVVASVMGIVVVASVTGTVVVASVTGTVVVASVTGTVVVASVMGTVVVASVTGTVVVASVTGTVVVAQ
;
A
#
# COMPACT_ATOMS: atom_id res chain seq x y z
N MET A 1 15.29 -3.78 10.04
CA MET A 1 14.82 -5.18 9.99
C MET A 1 13.58 -5.27 10.84
N GLY A 2 12.42 -5.55 10.26
CA GLY A 2 11.19 -5.62 11.03
C GLY A 2 9.98 -6.07 10.21
N THR A 3 9.02 -6.65 10.94
CA THR A 3 7.70 -6.98 10.43
C THR A 3 6.69 -6.12 11.17
N VAL A 4 5.85 -5.41 10.43
CA VAL A 4 4.70 -4.68 10.98
C VAL A 4 3.45 -5.40 10.53
N VAL A 5 2.60 -5.80 11.46
CA VAL A 5 1.32 -6.44 11.17
C VAL A 5 0.20 -5.66 11.84
N VAL A 6 -0.76 -5.22 11.03
CA VAL A 6 -1.97 -4.55 11.48
C VAL A 6 -3.17 -5.36 11.00
N ALA A 7 -3.95 -5.89 11.94
CA ALA A 7 -5.06 -6.77 11.63
C ALA A 7 -6.33 -6.01 11.22
N SER A 8 -6.88 -5.18 12.12
CA SER A 8 -8.08 -4.40 11.84
C SER A 8 -8.01 -3.07 12.58
N VAL A 9 -8.29 -1.97 11.87
CA VAL A 9 -8.29 -0.62 12.44
C VAL A 9 -9.46 0.18 11.87
N THR A 10 -10.14 0.94 12.73
CA THR A 10 -10.96 2.08 12.32
C THR A 10 -10.20 3.35 12.65
N GLY A 11 -9.89 4.17 11.64
CA GLY A 11 -9.06 5.37 11.79
C GLY A 11 -7.79 5.32 10.93
N THR A 12 -6.66 5.72 11.50
CA THR A 12 -5.41 5.92 10.73
C THR A 12 -4.33 4.93 11.14
N VAL A 13 -3.70 4.30 10.16
CA VAL A 13 -2.48 3.51 10.30
C VAL A 13 -1.35 4.27 9.64
N VAL A 14 -0.26 4.54 10.37
CA VAL A 14 0.94 5.19 9.85
C VAL A 14 2.14 4.29 10.04
N VAL A 15 2.84 4.01 8.96
CA VAL A 15 4.11 3.28 8.95
C VAL A 15 5.18 4.17 8.33
N ALA A 16 6.15 4.60 9.14
CA ALA A 16 7.16 5.57 8.73
C ALA A 16 8.28 4.94 7.88
N SER A 17 9.14 4.12 8.48
CA SER A 17 10.24 3.46 7.77
C SER A 17 10.40 2.02 8.21
N VAL A 18 10.43 1.09 7.26
CA VAL A 18 10.62 -0.34 7.53
C VAL A 18 11.60 -0.93 6.52
N THR A 19 12.58 -1.69 7.02
CA THR A 19 13.32 -2.65 6.21
C THR A 19 12.77 -4.04 6.53
N GLY A 20 12.01 -4.63 5.61
CA GLY A 20 11.30 -5.88 5.83
C GLY A 20 9.87 -5.85 5.30
N THR A 21 8.90 -6.34 6.09
CA THR A 21 7.53 -6.56 5.62
C THR A 21 6.53 -5.74 6.41
N VAL A 22 5.59 -5.11 5.71
CA VAL A 22 4.42 -4.43 6.27
C VAL A 22 3.18 -5.14 5.76
N VAL A 23 2.34 -5.61 6.66
CA VAL A 23 1.05 -6.24 6.34
C VAL A 23 -0.07 -5.50 7.05
N VAL A 24 -1.03 -5.01 6.28
CA VAL A 24 -2.24 -4.36 6.77
C VAL A 24 -3.43 -5.12 6.22
N ALA A 25 -4.20 -5.80 7.08
CA ALA A 25 -5.24 -6.70 6.62
C ALA A 25 -6.57 -5.97 6.35
N SER A 26 -7.06 -5.16 7.29
CA SER A 26 -8.30 -4.40 7.10
C SER A 26 -8.24 -3.02 7.75
N VAL A 27 -8.62 -1.97 7.02
CA VAL A 27 -8.77 -0.62 7.59
C VAL A 27 -10.03 0.06 7.05
N THR A 28 -10.81 0.64 7.96
CA THR A 28 -11.80 1.67 7.63
C THR A 28 -11.21 3.02 7.99
N GLY A 29 -10.76 3.79 7.00
CA GLY A 29 -10.04 5.04 7.19
C GLY A 29 -8.81 5.16 6.30
N THR A 30 -7.65 5.45 6.88
CA THR A 30 -6.45 5.82 6.11
C THR A 30 -5.25 4.95 6.47
N VAL A 31 -4.56 4.46 5.45
CA VAL A 31 -3.26 3.79 5.57
C VAL A 31 -2.21 4.68 4.92
N VAL A 32 -1.17 5.04 5.66
CA VAL A 32 -0.01 5.80 5.16
C VAL A 32 1.24 4.99 5.39
N VAL A 33 1.96 4.68 4.31
CA VAL A 33 3.26 4.00 4.32
C VAL A 33 4.27 4.93 3.67
N ALA A 34 5.21 5.47 4.44
CA ALA A 34 6.11 6.50 3.94
C ALA A 34 7.34 5.90 3.22
N SER A 35 8.05 4.95 3.83
CA SER A 35 9.23 4.32 3.21
C SER A 35 9.36 2.86 3.58
N VAL A 36 9.48 1.97 2.58
CA VAL A 36 9.76 0.55 2.83
C VAL A 36 10.85 0.04 1.89
N MET A 37 11.84 -0.65 2.45
CA MET A 37 12.74 -1.52 1.69
C MET A 37 12.33 -2.97 1.95
N GLY A 38 11.55 -3.54 1.03
CA GLY A 38 10.95 -4.87 1.17
C GLY A 38 9.53 -4.93 0.61
N ILE A 39 8.59 -5.46 1.41
CA ILE A 39 7.24 -5.81 0.93
C ILE A 39 6.18 -5.03 1.73
N VAL A 40 5.23 -4.43 1.01
CA VAL A 40 4.00 -3.85 1.57
C VAL A 40 2.81 -4.62 1.03
N VAL A 41 2.00 -5.17 1.92
CA VAL A 41 0.73 -5.82 1.60
C VAL A 41 -0.40 -5.10 2.31
N VAL A 42 -1.36 -4.62 1.54
CA VAL A 42 -2.61 -4.03 2.03
C VAL A 42 -3.77 -4.84 1.46
N ALA A 43 -4.47 -5.59 2.31
CA ALA A 43 -5.48 -6.53 1.82
C ALA A 43 -6.84 -5.86 1.55
N SER A 44 -7.38 -5.10 2.50
CA SER A 44 -8.66 -4.40 2.33
C SER A 44 -8.66 -3.03 2.99
N VAL A 45 -9.10 -2.01 2.24
CA VAL A 45 -9.31 -0.66 2.80
C VAL A 45 -10.62 -0.06 2.29
N THR A 46 -11.45 0.43 3.21
CA THR A 46 -12.50 1.40 2.90
C THR A 46 -12.00 2.78 3.28
N GLY A 47 -11.62 3.59 2.29
CA GLY A 47 -10.99 4.89 2.48
C GLY A 47 -9.76 5.09 1.59
N THR A 48 -8.62 5.42 2.19
CA THR A 48 -7.44 5.87 1.44
C THR A 48 -6.19 5.06 1.79
N VAL A 49 -5.45 4.63 0.76
CA VAL A 49 -4.11 4.06 0.88
C VAL A 49 -3.12 5.02 0.22
N VAL A 50 -2.10 5.44 0.97
CA VAL A 50 -0.99 6.25 0.48
C VAL A 50 0.32 5.52 0.72
N VAL A 51 1.04 5.25 -0.35
CA VAL A 51 2.38 4.66 -0.33
C VAL A 51 3.35 5.63 -0.99
N ALA A 52 4.25 6.23 -0.21
CA ALA A 52 5.13 7.27 -0.73
C ALA A 52 6.37 6.71 -1.45
N SER A 53 7.13 5.83 -0.80
CA SER A 53 8.33 5.23 -1.40
C SER A 53 8.51 3.77 -1.03
N VAL A 54 8.69 2.90 -2.02
CA VAL A 54 9.06 1.49 -1.79
C VAL A 54 10.18 1.04 -2.71
N THR A 55 11.19 0.41 -2.13
CA THR A 55 12.14 -0.44 -2.88
C THR A 55 11.75 -1.89 -2.63
N GLY A 56 11.14 -2.53 -3.63
CA GLY A 56 10.57 -3.88 -3.52
C GLY A 56 9.15 -3.95 -4.05
N THR A 57 8.23 -4.54 -3.29
CA THR A 57 6.89 -4.91 -3.78
C THR A 57 5.79 -4.21 -2.98
N VAL A 58 4.83 -3.64 -3.68
CA VAL A 58 3.56 -3.15 -3.13
C VAL A 58 2.43 -3.99 -3.70
N VAL A 59 1.63 -4.60 -2.81
CA VAL A 59 0.41 -5.33 -3.16
C VAL A 59 -0.76 -4.69 -2.43
N VAL A 60 -1.75 -4.24 -3.19
CA VAL A 60 -3.02 -3.73 -2.70
C VAL A 60 -4.13 -4.60 -3.29
N ALA A 61 -4.81 -5.39 -2.47
CA ALA A 61 -5.77 -6.37 -2.98
C ALA A 61 -7.16 -5.75 -3.25
N SER A 62 -7.75 -5.06 -2.28
CA SER A 62 -9.06 -4.42 -2.45
C SER A 62 -9.12 -3.05 -1.79
N VAL A 63 -9.58 -2.03 -2.52
CA VAL A 63 -9.88 -0.71 -1.95
C VAL A 63 -11.21 -0.18 -2.45
N THR A 64 -12.06 0.26 -1.53
CA THR A 64 -13.18 1.15 -1.84
C THR A 64 -12.76 2.56 -1.46
N GLY A 65 -12.42 3.38 -2.45
CA GLY A 65 -11.87 4.72 -2.28
C GLY A 65 -10.65 5.00 -3.13
N THR A 66 -9.55 5.42 -2.51
CA THR A 66 -8.39 5.95 -3.25
C THR A 66 -7.09 5.21 -2.90
N VAL A 67 -6.32 4.85 -3.93
CA VAL A 67 -4.96 4.36 -3.81
C VAL A 67 -4.01 5.37 -4.45
N VAL A 68 -3.02 5.83 -3.69
CA VAL A 68 -1.94 6.70 -4.16
C VAL A 68 -0.61 6.01 -3.94
N VAL A 69 0.15 5.80 -5.01
CA VAL A 69 1.51 5.26 -4.97
C VAL A 69 2.44 6.26 -5.65
N ALA A 70 3.33 6.90 -4.89
CA ALA A 70 4.16 7.97 -5.42
C ALA A 70 5.43 7.45 -6.11
N SER A 71 6.22 6.61 -5.45
CA SER A 71 7.47 6.08 -6.02
C SER A 71 7.70 4.62 -5.64
N VAL A 72 7.92 3.76 -6.63
CA VAL A 72 8.32 2.36 -6.40
C VAL A 72 9.47 1.94 -7.32
N MET A 73 10.52 1.38 -6.75
CA MET A 73 11.53 0.62 -7.48
C MET A 73 11.26 -0.87 -7.27
N GLY A 74 10.60 -1.49 -8.24
CA GLY A 74 10.13 -2.88 -8.17
C GLY A 74 8.71 -3.03 -8.70
N THR A 75 7.84 -3.68 -7.95
CA THR A 75 6.52 -4.13 -8.43
C THR A 75 5.38 -3.46 -7.68
N VAL A 76 4.38 -2.99 -8.42
CA VAL A 76 3.10 -2.52 -7.86
C VAL A 76 1.98 -3.39 -8.42
N VAL A 77 1.23 -4.05 -7.55
CA VAL A 77 0.02 -4.79 -7.88
C VAL A 77 -1.16 -4.17 -7.16
N VAL A 78 -2.16 -3.74 -7.91
CA VAL A 78 -3.45 -3.26 -7.40
C VAL A 78 -4.54 -4.12 -8.04
N ALA A 79 -5.20 -4.97 -7.25
CA ALA A 79 -6.04 -6.03 -7.81
C ALA A 79 -7.51 -5.63 -8.01
N SER A 80 -8.12 -4.89 -7.08
CA SER A 80 -9.46 -4.33 -7.29
C SER A 80 -9.61 -3.00 -6.57
N VAL A 81 -10.08 -1.99 -7.28
CA VAL A 81 -10.35 -0.67 -6.72
C VAL A 81 -11.67 -0.13 -7.23
N THR A 82 -12.62 0.01 -6.31
CA THR A 82 -13.81 0.82 -6.52
C THR A 82 -13.47 2.26 -6.16
N GLY A 83 -13.00 3.02 -7.15
CA GLY A 83 -12.62 4.42 -7.00
C GLY A 83 -11.42 4.77 -7.86
N THR A 84 -10.41 5.42 -7.27
CA THR A 84 -9.29 6.02 -8.01
C THR A 84 -7.96 5.38 -7.65
N VAL A 85 -7.15 5.08 -8.66
CA VAL A 85 -5.75 4.66 -8.50
C VAL A 85 -4.85 5.70 -9.14
N VAL A 86 -3.91 6.24 -8.38
CA VAL A 86 -2.89 7.17 -8.85
C VAL A 86 -1.53 6.54 -8.61
N VAL A 87 -0.78 6.30 -9.67
CA VAL A 87 0.60 5.79 -9.62
C VAL A 87 1.48 6.80 -10.36
N ALA A 88 2.43 7.43 -9.66
CA ALA A 88 3.21 8.52 -10.24
C ALA A 88 4.52 8.05 -10.90
N SER A 89 5.38 7.34 -10.16
CA SER A 89 6.67 6.87 -10.68
C SER A 89 6.93 5.43 -10.28
N VAL A 90 7.12 4.55 -11.27
CA VAL A 90 7.53 3.17 -11.02
C VAL A 90 8.67 2.81 -11.96
N THR A 91 9.78 2.36 -11.37
CA THR A 91 10.86 1.67 -12.08
C THR A 91 10.66 0.18 -11.87
N GLY A 92 9.98 -0.47 -12.81
CA GLY A 92 9.65 -1.89 -12.75
C GLY A 92 8.26 -2.15 -13.34
N THR A 93 7.45 -2.96 -12.66
CA THR A 93 6.16 -3.41 -13.19
C THR A 93 4.99 -2.82 -12.43
N VAL A 94 3.95 -2.46 -13.17
CA VAL A 94 2.67 -1.99 -12.62
C VAL A 94 1.56 -2.84 -13.21
N VAL A 95 0.78 -3.46 -12.32
CA VAL A 95 -0.44 -4.19 -12.68
C VAL A 95 -1.58 -3.56 -11.90
N VAL A 96 -2.54 -2.99 -12.63
CA VAL A 96 -3.77 -2.43 -12.04
C VAL A 96 -4.95 -3.13 -12.70
N ALA A 97 -5.77 -3.76 -11.86
CA ALA A 97 -7.09 -4.24 -12.20
C ALA A 97 -8.14 -3.45 -11.40
N GLN A 98 -9.31 -3.27 -12.00
CA GLN A 98 -10.47 -2.60 -11.38
C GLN A 98 -11.38 -3.63 -10.72
#